data_AF-A0A0K0D059-F1
#
_entry.id   AF-A0A0K0D059-F1
#
_cell.length_a   1.000
_cell.length_b   1.000
_cell.length_c   1.000
_cell.angle_alpha   90.00
_cell.angle_beta   90.00
_cell.angle_gamma   90.00
#
_symmetry.space_group_name_H-M   'P 1'
#
loop_
_entity.id
_entity.type
_entity.pdbx_description
1 polymer ?
#
loop_
_entity_poly.entity_id
_entity_poly.type
_entity_poly.pdbx_seq_one_letter_code
_entity_poly.pdbx_strand_id
1 'polypeptide(L)'
;MCRELVAVLVVCNFIKRALYLLKDSAVVVHYDHDNGEVIAPSNQFERMLQCEDIEVRSDENYKKYMYIGSITSKALVTKLETNMSVHQESIFRVLLLCRSSQVKAFDLLMTQLQILQKESRNVSDLCQICIAQIRFIDRVYYSRPLLCSIFERDILKWSPEIRNALISSIPEIITDVSIQVEAAKELQSFLLRDVETDPVGCKLAVISALLLLNSDSGAAAKMQTRVLKSLSDFDLELLPSLIELFLRRLDNSTKDAFSDLLGQLSVHLQVDQLSLSRRGKLRYSLNEIVGEVFGKITQFIVLGGEYRWRQVQKFLKTSALSEKSGADEFMSQGSDIVSSLGPPRVRNFLFCFDVSR
;
A
#
# COMPACT_ATOMS: atom_id res chain seq x y z
N MET A 1 -30.85 1.14 12.80
CA MET A 1 -30.86 0.77 14.24
C MET A 1 -29.55 0.14 14.73
N CYS A 2 -29.14 -1.08 14.36
CA CYS A 2 -27.89 -1.67 14.92
C CYS A 2 -26.59 -1.04 14.40
N ARG A 3 -26.55 -0.52 13.16
CA ARG A 3 -25.36 0.13 12.59
C ARG A 3 -25.04 1.48 13.23
N GLU A 4 -26.08 2.25 13.56
CA GLU A 4 -25.97 3.57 14.18
C GLU A 4 -25.52 3.47 15.65
N LEU A 5 -26.02 2.48 16.39
CA LEU A 5 -25.61 2.26 17.77
C LEU A 5 -24.14 1.85 17.91
N VAL A 6 -23.62 1.04 16.97
CA VAL A 6 -22.21 0.61 16.94
C VAL A 6 -21.31 1.79 16.55
N ALA A 7 -21.67 2.56 15.52
CA ALA A 7 -20.90 3.75 15.13
C ALA A 7 -20.83 4.77 16.28
N VAL A 8 -21.94 4.99 17.00
CA VAL A 8 -22.00 5.86 18.18
C VAL A 8 -21.16 5.30 19.34
N LEU A 9 -21.28 4.01 19.68
CA LEU A 9 -20.51 3.40 20.77
C LEU A 9 -19.00 3.43 20.47
N VAL A 10 -18.63 3.25 19.20
CA VAL A 10 -17.25 3.36 18.72
C VAL A 10 -16.79 4.81 18.82
N VAL A 11 -17.52 5.79 18.27
CA VAL A 11 -17.16 7.21 18.33
C VAL A 11 -17.11 7.73 19.77
N CYS A 12 -18.06 7.37 20.64
CA CYS A 12 -18.09 7.80 22.04
C CYS A 12 -17.01 7.12 22.91
N ASN A 13 -16.77 5.81 22.77
CA ASN A 13 -15.63 5.16 23.44
C ASN A 13 -14.29 5.64 22.89
N PHE A 14 -14.25 6.03 21.62
CA PHE A 14 -13.07 6.55 20.96
C PHE A 14 -12.76 7.97 21.39
N ILE A 15 -13.75 8.87 21.43
CA ILE A 15 -13.60 10.22 21.99
C ILE A 15 -13.17 10.10 23.46
N LYS A 16 -13.80 9.22 24.24
CA LYS A 16 -13.39 8.95 25.63
C LYS A 16 -11.94 8.47 25.75
N ARG A 17 -11.45 7.60 24.87
CA ARG A 17 -10.04 7.14 24.83
C ARG A 17 -9.06 8.18 24.28
N ALA A 18 -9.44 8.90 23.23
CA ALA A 18 -8.65 9.99 22.64
C ALA A 18 -8.45 11.11 23.66
N LEU A 19 -9.49 11.45 24.44
CA LEU A 19 -9.44 12.41 25.54
C LEU A 19 -8.61 11.91 26.73
N TYR A 20 -8.68 10.61 27.05
CA TYR A 20 -7.83 10.00 28.08
C TYR A 20 -6.33 10.05 27.70
N LEU A 21 -6.03 9.93 26.41
CA LEU A 21 -4.66 9.97 25.87
C LEU A 21 -4.11 11.39 25.66
N LEU A 22 -5.01 12.39 25.64
CA LEU A 22 -4.70 13.80 25.35
C LEU A 22 -4.22 14.62 26.55
N LYS A 23 -4.03 14.04 27.75
CA LYS A 23 -3.56 14.87 28.87
C LYS A 23 -2.66 14.19 29.90
N ASP A 24 -1.52 14.87 30.14
CA ASP A 24 -0.90 15.11 31.46
C ASP A 24 -1.88 15.78 32.47
N SER A 25 -3.16 15.44 32.46
CA SER A 25 -4.23 16.01 33.29
C SER A 25 -5.62 15.46 32.92
N ALA A 26 -5.90 14.17 33.18
CA ALA A 26 -7.24 13.59 33.33
C ALA A 26 -8.45 14.45 32.84
N VAL A 27 -8.81 14.38 31.55
CA VAL A 27 -10.14 14.85 31.08
C VAL A 27 -11.11 13.68 31.25
N VAL A 28 -12.09 13.83 32.13
CA VAL A 28 -13.19 12.87 32.28
C VAL A 28 -14.35 13.29 31.39
N VAL A 29 -15.20 12.36 30.97
CA VAL A 29 -16.41 12.65 30.18
C VAL A 29 -17.61 12.18 31.00
N HIS A 30 -18.43 13.12 31.45
CA HIS A 30 -19.63 12.86 32.25
C HIS A 30 -20.88 12.97 31.39
N TYR A 31 -21.81 12.02 31.56
CA TYR A 31 -22.99 11.89 30.71
C TYR A 31 -24.31 12.25 31.41
N ASP A 32 -24.42 12.09 32.74
CA ASP A 32 -25.76 12.14 33.39
C ASP A 32 -25.85 12.94 34.69
N HIS A 33 -24.74 13.38 35.28
CA HIS A 33 -24.78 14.21 36.51
C HIS A 33 -23.68 15.26 36.44
N ASP A 34 -24.07 16.52 36.60
CA ASP A 34 -23.24 17.67 36.28
C ASP A 34 -23.33 18.73 37.40
N ASN A 35 -22.18 18.96 38.03
CA ASN A 35 -21.99 19.97 39.07
C ASN A 35 -20.87 20.97 38.67
N GLY A 36 -20.40 20.95 37.42
CA GLY A 36 -19.26 21.76 36.98
C GLY A 36 -19.67 23.04 36.26
N GLU A 37 -18.81 24.04 36.37
CA GLU A 37 -18.97 25.34 35.72
C GLU A 37 -18.40 25.31 34.30
N VAL A 38 -19.11 25.94 33.35
CA VAL A 38 -18.64 26.11 31.97
C VAL A 38 -17.46 27.06 31.94
N ILE A 39 -16.37 26.64 31.29
CA ILE A 39 -15.16 27.43 31.15
C ILE A 39 -15.10 28.00 29.73
N ALA A 40 -14.71 29.27 29.62
CA ALA A 40 -14.41 29.87 28.32
C ALA A 40 -13.27 29.11 27.62
N PRO A 41 -13.36 28.89 26.31
CA PRO A 41 -12.35 28.13 25.58
C PRO A 41 -11.02 28.91 25.54
N SER A 42 -9.98 28.28 26.05
CA SER A 42 -8.63 28.82 26.18
C SER A 42 -7.75 28.55 24.96
N ASN A 43 -8.17 27.66 24.07
CA ASN A 43 -7.41 27.28 22.87
C ASN A 43 -8.35 27.04 21.67
N GLN A 44 -7.76 26.87 20.48
CA GLN A 44 -8.52 26.70 19.23
C GLN A 44 -9.36 25.42 19.22
N PHE A 45 -8.87 24.36 19.85
CA PHE A 45 -9.59 23.09 19.98
C PHE A 45 -10.82 23.23 20.88
N GLU A 46 -10.70 23.90 22.03
CA GLU A 46 -11.84 24.19 22.92
C GLU A 46 -12.87 25.12 22.24
N ARG A 47 -12.43 26.06 21.40
CA ARG A 47 -13.34 26.90 20.59
C ARG A 47 -14.11 26.08 19.56
N MET A 48 -13.46 25.10 18.93
CA MET A 48 -14.13 24.21 17.99
C MET A 48 -15.13 23.28 18.69
N LEU A 49 -14.78 22.75 19.86
CA LEU A 49 -15.72 21.98 20.67
C LEU A 49 -16.96 22.81 21.04
N GLN A 50 -16.75 24.08 21.41
CA GLN A 50 -17.85 25.01 21.67
C GLN A 50 -18.70 25.26 20.41
N CYS A 51 -18.10 25.34 19.21
CA CYS A 51 -18.86 25.42 17.95
C CYS A 51 -19.71 24.17 17.68
N GLU A 52 -19.33 23.02 18.26
CA GLU A 52 -20.05 21.75 18.14
C GLU A 52 -21.00 21.47 19.34
N ASP A 53 -21.34 22.51 20.13
CA ASP A 53 -22.12 22.39 21.38
C ASP A 53 -21.52 21.42 22.41
N ILE A 54 -20.22 21.14 22.34
CA ILE A 54 -19.47 20.37 23.34
C ILE A 54 -18.83 21.34 24.32
N GLU A 55 -19.37 21.38 25.53
CA GLU A 55 -18.91 22.31 26.56
C GLU A 55 -17.67 21.77 27.27
N VAL A 56 -16.74 22.68 27.57
CA VAL A 56 -15.60 22.38 28.44
C VAL A 56 -15.92 22.95 29.81
N ARG A 57 -15.98 22.10 30.82
CA ARG A 57 -16.37 22.43 32.20
C ARG A 57 -15.25 22.15 33.19
N SER A 58 -15.32 22.70 34.39
CA SER A 58 -14.45 22.34 35.53
C SER A 58 -15.28 22.14 36.77
N ASP A 59 -14.83 21.24 37.65
CA ASP A 59 -15.34 21.12 39.00
C ASP A 59 -14.20 20.88 39.99
N GLU A 60 -14.53 20.70 41.26
CA GLU A 60 -13.56 20.46 42.33
C GLU A 60 -12.77 19.14 42.14
N ASN A 61 -13.32 18.18 41.40
CA ASN A 61 -12.70 16.88 41.14
C ASN A 61 -11.83 16.88 39.87
N TYR A 62 -12.15 17.74 38.90
CA TYR A 62 -11.58 17.79 37.57
C TYR A 62 -11.27 19.22 37.14
N LYS A 63 -9.97 19.53 37.00
CA LYS A 63 -9.48 20.84 36.54
C LYS A 63 -10.10 21.28 35.20
N LYS A 64 -10.37 20.36 34.28
CA LYS A 64 -11.18 20.56 33.06
C LYS A 64 -11.70 19.22 32.52
N TYR A 65 -12.97 19.14 32.17
CA TYR A 65 -13.64 17.98 31.58
C TYR A 65 -14.60 18.40 30.45
N MET A 66 -15.04 17.46 29.61
CA MET A 66 -15.97 17.76 28.53
C MET A 66 -17.37 17.26 28.87
N TYR A 67 -18.35 18.13 28.66
CA TYR A 67 -19.77 17.87 28.87
C TYR A 67 -20.48 17.93 27.52
N ILE A 68 -21.05 16.79 27.11
CA ILE A 68 -21.70 16.62 25.80
C ILE A 68 -23.25 16.69 25.95
N GLY A 69 -23.75 16.89 27.18
CA GLY A 69 -25.17 16.99 27.49
C GLY A 69 -25.95 15.67 27.31
N SER A 70 -27.27 15.73 27.53
CA SER A 70 -28.23 14.65 27.26
C SER A 70 -28.59 14.49 25.78
N ILE A 71 -27.65 14.84 24.89
CA ILE A 71 -27.83 14.69 23.44
C ILE A 71 -27.89 13.20 23.16
N THR A 72 -29.09 12.73 22.78
CA THR A 72 -29.23 11.35 22.32
C THR A 72 -28.28 11.10 21.15
N SER A 73 -27.68 9.92 21.11
CA SER A 73 -26.74 9.45 20.09
C SER A 73 -27.12 9.82 18.66
N LYS A 74 -28.42 9.80 18.37
CA LYS A 74 -29.00 10.15 17.07
C LYS A 74 -28.89 11.65 16.77
N ALA A 75 -29.14 12.50 17.75
CA ALA A 75 -29.02 13.95 17.61
C ALA A 75 -27.55 14.42 17.49
N LEU A 76 -26.60 13.74 18.13
CA LEU A 76 -25.16 14.02 17.97
C LEU A 76 -24.70 13.64 16.56
N VAL A 77 -25.07 12.45 16.08
CA VAL A 77 -24.74 11.99 14.72
C VAL A 77 -25.39 12.90 13.68
N THR A 78 -26.68 13.22 13.81
CA THR A 78 -27.35 14.13 12.88
C THR A 78 -26.76 15.54 12.93
N LYS A 79 -26.38 16.08 14.10
CA LYS A 79 -25.68 17.39 14.17
C LYS A 79 -24.31 17.35 13.49
N LEU A 80 -23.52 16.30 13.73
CA LEU A 80 -22.24 16.08 13.06
C LEU A 80 -22.44 15.94 11.54
N GLU A 81 -23.43 15.16 11.09
CA GLU A 81 -23.76 14.99 9.67
C GLU A 81 -24.23 16.29 9.00
N THR A 82 -25.01 17.12 9.71
CA THR A 82 -25.56 18.37 9.18
C THR A 82 -24.47 19.45 9.05
N ASN A 83 -23.55 19.54 10.03
CA ASN A 83 -22.43 20.49 10.01
C ASN A 83 -21.26 20.05 9.12
N MET A 84 -21.07 18.73 8.91
CA MET A 84 -20.06 18.17 7.99
C MET A 84 -20.35 18.42 6.49
N SER A 85 -21.50 19.01 6.14
CA SER A 85 -21.89 19.25 4.74
C SER A 85 -21.24 20.49 4.09
N VAL A 86 -20.50 21.31 4.86
CA VAL A 86 -19.85 22.53 4.36
C VAL A 86 -18.40 22.59 4.86
N HIS A 87 -17.50 21.80 4.26
CA HIS A 87 -16.03 21.91 4.40
C HIS A 87 -15.41 21.73 5.80
N GLN A 88 -16.08 21.07 6.74
CA GLN A 88 -15.51 20.83 8.08
C GLN A 88 -14.83 19.46 8.18
N GLU A 89 -13.53 19.49 8.49
CA GLU A 89 -12.73 18.31 8.80
C GLU A 89 -13.25 17.58 10.04
N SER A 90 -13.23 16.24 10.03
CA SER A 90 -13.64 15.45 11.20
C SER A 90 -12.77 15.75 12.42
N ILE A 91 -13.28 15.55 13.65
CA ILE A 91 -12.49 15.73 14.87
C ILE A 91 -11.18 14.90 14.85
N PHE A 92 -11.20 13.74 14.21
CA PHE A 92 -10.02 12.90 14.03
C PHE A 92 -9.01 13.54 13.09
N ARG A 93 -9.49 14.13 12.00
CA ARG A 93 -8.66 14.85 11.05
C ARG A 93 -7.97 16.03 11.74
N VAL A 94 -8.70 16.78 12.56
CA VAL A 94 -8.12 17.86 13.39
C VAL A 94 -7.04 17.32 14.33
N LEU A 95 -7.29 16.19 15.02
CA LEU A 95 -6.30 15.55 15.90
C LEU A 95 -5.07 15.02 15.14
N LEU A 96 -5.24 14.56 13.90
CA LEU A 96 -4.16 14.16 13.00
C LEU A 96 -3.35 15.36 12.51
N LEU A 97 -3.94 16.54 12.39
CA LEU A 97 -3.24 17.78 12.01
C LEU A 97 -2.52 18.44 13.20
N CYS A 98 -2.88 18.09 14.43
CA CYS A 98 -2.24 18.61 15.64
C CYS A 98 -0.95 17.86 15.99
N ARG A 99 0.19 18.56 16.06
CA ARG A 99 1.52 17.97 16.36
C ARG A 99 1.55 17.10 17.63
N SER A 100 0.94 17.56 18.71
CA SER A 100 0.98 16.89 20.02
C SER A 100 0.16 15.60 20.08
N SER A 101 -0.83 15.44 19.19
CA SER A 101 -1.77 14.33 19.19
C SER A 101 -1.68 13.42 17.98
N GLN A 102 -1.04 13.85 16.89
CA GLN A 102 -1.03 13.15 15.60
C GLN A 102 -0.68 11.66 15.73
N VAL A 103 0.43 11.32 16.39
CA VAL A 103 0.88 9.93 16.52
C VAL A 103 -0.13 9.08 17.31
N LYS A 104 -0.64 9.62 18.42
CA LYS A 104 -1.62 8.92 19.26
C LYS A 104 -2.96 8.74 18.54
N ALA A 105 -3.43 9.78 17.84
CA ALA A 105 -4.68 9.74 17.08
C ALA A 105 -4.59 8.75 15.91
N PHE A 106 -3.45 8.73 15.21
CA PHE A 106 -3.18 7.77 14.16
C PHE A 106 -3.16 6.33 14.69
N ASP A 107 -2.42 6.07 15.77
CA ASP A 107 -2.35 4.72 16.36
C ASP A 107 -3.71 4.23 16.87
N LEU A 108 -4.49 5.14 17.45
CA LEU A 108 -5.86 4.86 17.91
C LEU A 108 -6.76 4.47 16.73
N LEU A 109 -6.67 5.19 15.60
CA LEU A 109 -7.37 4.84 14.36
C LEU A 109 -6.93 3.49 13.80
N MET A 110 -5.63 3.21 13.79
CA MET A 110 -5.09 1.93 13.32
C MET A 110 -5.54 0.75 14.21
N THR A 111 -5.60 0.96 15.53
CA THR A 111 -6.13 -0.03 16.47
C THR A 111 -7.61 -0.29 16.23
N GLN A 112 -8.43 0.76 16.01
CA GLN A 112 -9.83 0.55 15.67
C GLN A 112 -10.00 -0.16 14.34
N LEU A 113 -9.25 0.23 13.30
CA LEU A 113 -9.28 -0.43 12.01
C LEU A 113 -8.99 -1.93 12.14
N GLN A 114 -8.01 -2.31 12.99
CA GLN A 114 -7.70 -3.70 13.28
C GLN A 114 -8.83 -4.48 13.97
N ILE A 115 -9.63 -3.81 14.81
CA ILE A 115 -10.79 -4.40 15.47
C ILE A 115 -11.94 -4.55 14.46
N LEU A 116 -12.30 -3.45 13.79
CA LEU A 116 -13.43 -3.37 12.87
C LEU A 116 -13.29 -4.32 11.68
N GLN A 117 -12.07 -4.52 11.15
CA GLN A 117 -11.86 -5.43 10.02
C GLN A 117 -12.19 -6.90 10.33
N LYS A 118 -12.20 -7.29 11.61
CA LYS A 118 -12.59 -8.64 12.06
C LYS A 118 -14.11 -8.80 12.18
N GLU A 119 -14.86 -7.71 12.17
CA GLU A 119 -16.31 -7.75 12.34
C GLU A 119 -16.99 -8.06 11.00
N SER A 120 -17.77 -9.14 10.97
CA SER A 120 -18.23 -9.79 9.74
C SER A 120 -19.44 -9.14 9.05
N ARG A 121 -20.00 -8.05 9.58
CA ARG A 121 -21.23 -7.45 9.04
C ARG A 121 -21.17 -5.93 8.96
N ASN A 122 -21.16 -5.40 7.73
CA ASN A 122 -21.50 -4.01 7.41
C ASN A 122 -20.59 -2.92 8.02
N VAL A 123 -19.37 -3.27 8.41
CA VAL A 123 -18.37 -2.33 8.97
C VAL A 123 -17.35 -1.89 7.92
N SER A 124 -17.44 -2.41 6.68
CA SER A 124 -16.52 -2.07 5.59
C SER A 124 -16.50 -0.56 5.32
N ASP A 125 -17.66 0.09 5.29
CA ASP A 125 -17.77 1.55 5.11
C ASP A 125 -17.02 2.32 6.21
N LEU A 126 -17.12 1.86 7.47
CA LEU A 126 -16.41 2.48 8.60
C LEU A 126 -14.90 2.28 8.51
N CYS A 127 -14.44 1.08 8.10
CA CYS A 127 -13.02 0.82 7.84
C CYS A 127 -12.49 1.73 6.72
N GLN A 128 -13.25 1.91 5.65
CA GLN A 128 -12.89 2.80 4.54
C GLN A 128 -12.85 4.26 4.99
N ILE A 129 -13.78 4.70 5.84
CA ILE A 129 -13.75 6.05 6.44
C ILE A 129 -12.49 6.21 7.29
N CYS A 130 -12.12 5.23 8.13
CA CYS A 130 -10.88 5.28 8.91
C CYS A 130 -9.64 5.43 8.02
N ILE A 131 -9.57 4.66 6.92
CA ILE A 131 -8.48 4.78 5.94
C ILE A 131 -8.49 6.16 5.27
N ALA A 132 -9.67 6.70 4.92
CA ALA A 132 -9.80 8.03 4.35
C ALA A 132 -9.28 9.14 5.29
N GLN A 133 -9.51 9.01 6.62
CA GLN A 133 -9.05 10.00 7.59
C GLN A 133 -7.51 10.11 7.67
N ILE A 134 -6.78 9.02 7.42
CA ILE A 134 -5.33 8.98 7.54
C ILE A 134 -4.57 9.31 6.24
N ARG A 135 -5.28 9.39 5.11
CA ARG A 135 -4.71 9.72 3.79
C ARG A 135 -4.51 11.22 3.61
N PHE A 136 -3.52 11.64 2.83
CA PHE A 136 -3.30 13.05 2.45
C PHE A 136 -3.22 14.01 3.64
N ILE A 137 -2.56 13.63 4.73
CA ILE A 137 -2.37 14.54 5.87
C ILE A 137 -1.37 15.62 5.45
N ASP A 138 -1.79 16.89 5.45
CA ASP A 138 -1.01 18.04 4.95
C ASP A 138 0.40 18.12 5.57
N ARG A 139 0.48 17.85 6.88
CA ARG A 139 1.73 17.93 7.63
C ARG A 139 1.90 16.74 8.56
N VAL A 140 2.81 15.85 8.21
CA VAL A 140 3.26 14.74 9.07
C VAL A 140 4.45 15.21 9.91
N TYR A 141 4.28 15.32 11.22
CA TYR A 141 5.33 15.74 12.16
C TYR A 141 6.27 14.61 12.55
N TYR A 142 5.74 13.38 12.61
CA TYR A 142 6.48 12.19 13.03
C TYR A 142 6.10 11.02 12.12
N SER A 143 6.76 10.95 10.96
CA SER A 143 6.49 9.99 9.88
C SER A 143 6.83 8.55 10.26
N ARG A 144 7.94 8.33 10.98
CA ARG A 144 8.39 6.99 11.38
C ARG A 144 7.44 6.27 12.35
N PRO A 145 6.94 6.88 13.45
CA PRO A 145 5.94 6.25 14.31
C PRO A 145 4.63 5.87 13.57
N LEU A 146 4.20 6.68 12.61
CA LEU A 146 3.05 6.36 11.76
C LEU A 146 3.31 5.11 10.93
N LEU A 147 4.48 5.03 10.29
CA LEU A 147 4.91 3.84 9.56
C LEU A 147 4.90 2.58 10.45
N CYS A 148 5.53 2.66 11.63
CA CYS A 148 5.56 1.56 12.60
C CYS A 148 4.15 1.12 12.99
N SER A 149 3.25 2.07 13.28
CA SER A 149 1.86 1.76 13.63
C SER A 149 1.10 1.01 12.52
N ILE A 150 1.45 1.20 11.25
CA ILE A 150 0.90 0.41 10.14
C ILE A 150 1.47 -1.01 10.14
N PHE A 151 2.79 -1.17 10.12
CA PHE A 151 3.46 -2.45 9.88
C PHE A 151 3.59 -3.35 11.13
N GLU A 152 3.41 -2.80 12.33
CA GLU A 152 3.25 -3.58 13.56
C GLU A 152 1.93 -4.35 13.61
N ARG A 153 0.97 -4.01 12.74
CA ARG A 153 -0.30 -4.71 12.62
C ARG A 153 -0.13 -5.91 11.69
N ASP A 154 -0.77 -7.02 12.02
CA ASP A 154 -0.77 -8.24 11.20
C ASP A 154 -1.73 -8.10 10.01
N ILE A 155 -1.46 -7.12 9.14
CA ILE A 155 -2.35 -6.70 8.04
C ILE A 155 -2.53 -7.78 6.98
N LEU A 156 -1.61 -8.74 6.87
CA LEU A 156 -1.74 -9.86 5.93
C LEU A 156 -2.91 -10.79 6.28
N LYS A 157 -3.27 -10.88 7.57
CA LYS A 157 -4.41 -11.66 8.06
C LYS A 157 -5.74 -10.89 8.03
N TRP A 158 -5.73 -9.64 7.60
CA TRP A 158 -6.95 -8.84 7.53
C TRP A 158 -7.84 -9.26 6.36
N SER A 159 -9.10 -8.84 6.40
CA SER A 159 -10.00 -9.01 5.26
C SER A 159 -9.39 -8.40 3.98
N PRO A 160 -9.44 -9.10 2.83
CA PRO A 160 -8.77 -8.66 1.61
C PRO A 160 -9.10 -7.23 1.18
N GLU A 161 -10.37 -6.85 1.26
CA GLU A 161 -10.86 -5.52 0.87
C GLU A 161 -10.18 -4.41 1.68
N ILE A 162 -10.14 -4.55 3.00
CA ILE A 162 -9.58 -3.54 3.91
C ILE A 162 -8.06 -3.55 3.86
N ARG A 163 -7.45 -4.74 3.82
CA ARG A 163 -6.00 -4.91 3.66
C ARG A 163 -5.50 -4.21 2.40
N ASN A 164 -6.09 -4.54 1.25
CA ASN A 164 -5.65 -4.06 -0.05
C ASN A 164 -5.86 -2.53 -0.15
N ALA A 165 -6.96 -2.01 0.42
CA ALA A 165 -7.23 -0.58 0.50
C ALA A 165 -6.19 0.17 1.35
N LEU A 166 -5.85 -0.35 2.53
CA LEU A 166 -4.84 0.24 3.40
C LEU A 166 -3.46 0.23 2.74
N ILE A 167 -3.02 -0.91 2.20
CA ILE A 167 -1.72 -1.04 1.51
C ILE A 167 -1.61 -0.03 0.37
N SER A 168 -2.64 0.06 -0.48
CA SER A 168 -2.66 0.98 -1.62
C SER A 168 -2.64 2.45 -1.20
N SER A 169 -3.08 2.76 0.03
CA SER A 169 -3.13 4.12 0.58
C SER A 169 -1.82 4.56 1.25
N ILE A 170 -0.86 3.65 1.50
CA ILE A 170 0.42 3.97 2.15
C ILE A 170 1.17 5.15 1.50
N PRO A 171 1.28 5.27 0.17
CA PRO A 171 1.97 6.39 -0.47
C PRO A 171 1.34 7.76 -0.14
N GLU A 172 0.05 7.78 0.18
CA GLU A 172 -0.70 8.99 0.52
C GLU A 172 -0.65 9.30 2.02
N ILE A 173 -0.36 8.30 2.85
CA ILE A 173 -0.19 8.44 4.30
C ILE A 173 1.25 8.89 4.62
N ILE A 174 2.24 8.31 3.95
CA ILE A 174 3.67 8.54 4.18
C ILE A 174 4.25 9.39 3.05
N THR A 175 4.30 10.70 3.25
CA THR A 175 4.79 11.67 2.26
C THR A 175 6.28 12.00 2.42
N ASP A 176 6.89 11.66 3.56
CA ASP A 176 8.31 11.87 3.84
C ASP A 176 9.19 10.91 3.03
N VAL A 177 10.04 11.46 2.16
CA VAL A 177 10.92 10.69 1.25
C VAL A 177 11.79 9.68 1.98
N SER A 178 12.33 10.03 3.15
CA SER A 178 13.22 9.14 3.91
C SER A 178 12.48 7.90 4.40
N ILE A 179 11.25 8.10 4.89
CA ILE A 179 10.39 7.04 5.40
C ILE A 179 9.72 6.26 4.28
N GLN A 180 9.49 6.87 3.10
CA GLN A 180 9.02 6.15 1.92
C GLN A 180 9.99 5.04 1.50
N VAL A 181 11.30 5.26 1.63
CA VAL A 181 12.31 4.22 1.37
C VAL A 181 12.22 3.07 2.38
N GLU A 182 11.95 3.36 3.66
CA GLU A 182 11.68 2.34 4.68
C GLU A 182 10.39 1.56 4.38
N ALA A 183 9.29 2.28 4.07
CA ALA A 183 8.01 1.69 3.70
C ALA A 183 8.12 0.77 2.49
N ALA A 184 8.89 1.19 1.47
CA ALA A 184 9.13 0.38 0.30
C ALA A 184 9.86 -0.93 0.65
N LYS A 185 10.82 -0.92 1.58
CA LYS A 185 11.51 -2.16 2.01
C LYS A 185 10.54 -3.13 2.71
N GLU A 186 9.66 -2.63 3.57
CA GLU A 186 8.65 -3.47 4.22
C GLU A 186 7.68 -4.09 3.20
N LEU A 187 7.19 -3.30 2.25
CA LEU A 187 6.31 -3.76 1.17
C LEU A 187 7.00 -4.74 0.22
N GLN A 188 8.28 -4.56 -0.06
CA GLN A 188 9.08 -5.54 -0.81
C GLN A 188 9.15 -6.88 -0.09
N SER A 189 9.23 -6.86 1.26
CA SER A 189 9.17 -8.10 2.04
C SER A 189 7.80 -8.77 1.91
N PHE A 190 6.71 -8.01 1.83
CA PHE A 190 5.35 -8.53 1.67
C PHE A 190 5.14 -9.19 0.32
N LEU A 191 5.72 -8.66 -0.75
CA LEU A 191 5.59 -9.21 -2.10
C LEU A 191 6.05 -10.68 -2.18
N LEU A 192 7.04 -11.04 -1.35
CA LEU A 192 7.65 -12.37 -1.29
C LEU A 192 7.05 -13.29 -0.20
N ARG A 193 6.11 -12.79 0.63
CA ARG A 193 5.47 -13.60 1.67
C ARG A 193 4.27 -14.35 1.11
N ASP A 194 3.99 -15.50 1.70
CA ASP A 194 2.76 -16.24 1.44
C ASP A 194 1.56 -15.54 2.08
N VAL A 195 0.48 -15.41 1.31
CA VAL A 195 -0.77 -14.79 1.74
C VAL A 195 -1.89 -15.81 1.56
N GLU A 196 -2.57 -16.15 2.65
CA GLU A 196 -3.60 -17.19 2.65
C GLU A 196 -4.86 -16.77 1.86
N THR A 197 -5.28 -15.51 2.01
CA THR A 197 -6.53 -14.99 1.46
C THR A 197 -6.27 -13.95 0.38
N ASP A 198 -6.80 -14.16 -0.82
CA ASP A 198 -6.63 -13.26 -1.98
C ASP A 198 -5.15 -12.83 -2.20
N PRO A 199 -4.24 -13.79 -2.48
CA PRO A 199 -2.81 -13.50 -2.67
C PRO A 199 -2.56 -12.55 -3.85
N VAL A 200 -3.31 -12.71 -4.95
CA VAL A 200 -3.19 -11.87 -6.14
C VAL A 200 -3.58 -10.42 -5.82
N GLY A 201 -4.75 -10.18 -5.21
CA GLY A 201 -5.17 -8.82 -4.86
C GLY A 201 -4.23 -8.14 -3.86
N CYS A 202 -3.71 -8.90 -2.89
CA CYS A 202 -2.67 -8.40 -1.97
C CYS A 202 -1.41 -7.96 -2.71
N LYS A 203 -0.87 -8.82 -3.58
CA LYS A 203 0.35 -8.55 -4.33
C LYS A 203 0.17 -7.39 -5.32
N LEU A 204 -1.01 -7.25 -5.94
CA LEU A 204 -1.34 -6.09 -6.77
C LEU A 204 -1.38 -4.78 -5.97
N ALA A 205 -1.97 -4.79 -4.77
CA ALA A 205 -1.99 -3.62 -3.89
C ALA A 205 -0.55 -3.21 -3.48
N VAL A 206 0.29 -4.19 -3.15
CA VAL A 206 1.71 -3.98 -2.84
C VAL A 206 2.46 -3.38 -4.03
N ILE A 207 2.30 -3.94 -5.25
CA ILE A 207 2.95 -3.42 -6.46
C ILE A 207 2.50 -1.99 -6.75
N SER A 208 1.20 -1.71 -6.61
CA SER A 208 0.62 -0.38 -6.82
C SER A 208 1.22 0.66 -5.86
N ALA A 209 1.36 0.30 -4.57
CA ALA A 209 2.00 1.17 -3.60
C ALA A 209 3.49 1.37 -3.91
N LEU A 210 4.21 0.32 -4.31
CA LEU A 210 5.63 0.41 -4.69
C LEU A 210 5.86 1.26 -5.95
N LEU A 211 4.91 1.33 -6.89
CA LEU A 211 5.02 2.20 -8.06
C LEU A 211 5.03 3.70 -7.69
N LEU A 212 4.43 4.06 -6.55
CA LEU A 212 4.27 5.43 -6.09
C LEU A 212 5.32 5.84 -5.04
N LEU A 213 5.84 4.89 -4.26
CA LEU A 213 6.84 5.17 -3.23
C LEU A 213 8.24 5.37 -3.82
N ASN A 214 8.96 6.35 -3.27
CA ASN A 214 10.38 6.49 -3.51
C ASN A 214 11.16 5.26 -3.01
N SER A 215 12.26 4.93 -3.66
CA SER A 215 13.12 3.82 -3.26
C SER A 215 14.56 4.08 -3.62
N ASP A 216 15.45 3.59 -2.77
CA ASP A 216 16.88 3.57 -3.04
C ASP A 216 17.19 2.66 -4.24
N SER A 217 18.04 3.12 -5.17
CA SER A 217 18.36 2.40 -6.41
C SER A 217 19.03 1.06 -6.14
N GLY A 218 19.89 0.98 -5.12
CA GLY A 218 20.53 -0.26 -4.69
C GLY A 218 19.54 -1.26 -4.10
N ALA A 219 18.60 -0.80 -3.26
CA ALA A 219 17.53 -1.63 -2.73
C ALA A 219 16.56 -2.12 -3.83
N ALA A 220 16.20 -1.24 -4.77
CA ALA A 220 15.34 -1.57 -5.91
C ALA A 220 15.97 -2.63 -6.82
N ALA A 221 17.27 -2.51 -7.15
CA ALA A 221 17.98 -3.51 -7.95
C ALA A 221 18.04 -4.89 -7.25
N LYS A 222 18.32 -4.91 -5.94
CA LYS A 222 18.31 -6.15 -5.14
C LYS A 222 16.92 -6.81 -5.12
N MET A 223 15.86 -6.01 -4.92
CA MET A 223 14.49 -6.48 -4.99
C MET A 223 14.18 -7.06 -6.37
N GLN A 224 14.47 -6.31 -7.43
CA GLN A 224 14.23 -6.74 -8.81
C GLN A 224 14.90 -8.08 -9.10
N THR A 225 16.16 -8.25 -8.69
CA THR A 225 16.89 -9.51 -8.85
C THR A 225 16.22 -10.66 -8.09
N ARG A 226 15.74 -10.43 -6.87
CA ARG A 226 15.06 -11.45 -6.06
C ARG A 226 13.73 -11.86 -6.68
N VAL A 227 12.88 -10.88 -7.05
CA VAL A 227 11.55 -11.14 -7.61
C VAL A 227 11.66 -11.80 -8.99
N LEU A 228 12.63 -11.39 -9.82
CA LEU A 228 12.88 -12.02 -11.13
C LEU A 228 13.29 -13.48 -10.98
N LYS A 229 14.12 -13.82 -10.00
CA LYS A 229 14.53 -15.21 -9.75
C LYS A 229 13.38 -16.10 -9.30
N SER A 230 12.40 -15.56 -8.58
CA SER A 230 11.21 -16.27 -8.12
C SER A 230 9.99 -16.02 -9.01
N LEU A 231 10.16 -15.51 -10.23
CA LEU A 231 9.04 -15.09 -11.08
C LEU A 231 8.11 -16.25 -11.45
N SER A 232 8.64 -17.47 -11.53
CA SER A 232 7.88 -18.71 -11.73
C SER A 232 6.89 -19.03 -10.61
N ASP A 233 7.13 -18.47 -9.42
CA ASP A 233 6.33 -18.76 -8.22
C ASP A 233 5.18 -17.76 -8.04
N PHE A 234 5.12 -16.72 -8.89
CA PHE A 234 4.05 -15.73 -8.88
C PHE A 234 2.89 -16.16 -9.78
N ASP A 235 1.67 -15.80 -9.36
CA ASP A 235 0.49 -15.91 -10.21
C ASP A 235 0.67 -15.08 -11.49
N LEU A 236 0.31 -15.67 -12.64
CA LEU A 236 0.47 -15.05 -13.96
C LEU A 236 -0.24 -13.70 -14.09
N GLU A 237 -1.35 -13.49 -13.36
CA GLU A 237 -2.09 -12.21 -13.34
C GLU A 237 -1.26 -11.03 -12.80
N LEU A 238 -0.19 -11.30 -12.04
CA LEU A 238 0.68 -10.27 -11.46
C LEU A 238 1.75 -9.79 -12.44
N LEU A 239 2.02 -10.59 -13.48
CA LEU A 239 3.14 -10.40 -14.37
C LEU A 239 3.15 -9.01 -15.04
N PRO A 240 2.05 -8.50 -15.62
CA PRO A 240 2.08 -7.17 -16.26
C PRO A 240 2.46 -6.06 -15.26
N SER A 241 1.91 -6.12 -14.05
CA SER A 241 2.20 -5.14 -12.98
C SER A 241 3.64 -5.24 -12.47
N LEU A 242 4.20 -6.45 -12.37
CA LEU A 242 5.60 -6.67 -12.02
C LEU A 242 6.55 -6.13 -13.08
N ILE A 243 6.24 -6.35 -14.36
CA ILE A 243 7.03 -5.81 -15.48
C ILE A 243 7.01 -4.28 -15.46
N GLU A 244 5.84 -3.66 -15.26
CA GLU A 244 5.73 -2.21 -15.11
C GLU A 244 6.61 -1.70 -13.95
N LEU A 245 6.56 -2.37 -12.80
CA LEU A 245 7.39 -2.03 -11.63
C LEU A 245 8.89 -2.09 -11.96
N PHE A 246 9.34 -3.14 -12.64
CA PHE A 246 10.74 -3.30 -13.03
C PHE A 246 11.18 -2.22 -14.01
N LEU A 247 10.37 -1.94 -15.04
CA LEU A 247 10.69 -0.93 -16.04
C LEU A 247 10.76 0.47 -15.43
N ARG A 248 9.83 0.81 -14.53
CA ARG A 248 9.80 2.11 -13.85
C ARG A 248 10.98 2.31 -12.88
N ARG A 249 11.50 1.23 -12.31
CA ARG A 249 12.62 1.25 -11.34
C ARG A 249 13.98 0.97 -11.97
N LEU A 250 14.07 0.91 -13.30
CA LEU A 250 15.34 0.78 -13.99
C LEU A 250 16.26 1.98 -13.68
N ASP A 251 17.47 1.69 -13.23
CA ASP A 251 18.49 2.70 -13.04
C ASP A 251 19.10 3.11 -14.38
N ASN A 252 18.68 4.28 -14.88
CA ASN A 252 19.14 4.82 -16.15
C ASN A 252 20.58 5.34 -16.11
N SER A 253 21.19 5.46 -14.93
CA SER A 253 22.61 5.79 -14.81
C SER A 253 23.50 4.60 -15.15
N THR A 254 23.00 3.38 -14.95
CA THR A 254 23.71 2.15 -15.27
C THR A 254 23.63 1.89 -16.78
N LYS A 255 24.79 1.83 -17.43
CA LYS A 255 24.89 1.53 -18.86
C LYS A 255 24.31 0.14 -19.12
N ASP A 256 23.47 0.02 -20.14
CA ASP A 256 22.86 -1.22 -20.59
C ASP A 256 21.87 -1.90 -19.60
N ALA A 257 21.43 -1.21 -18.54
CA ALA A 257 20.52 -1.77 -17.53
C ALA A 257 19.22 -2.36 -18.11
N PHE A 258 18.69 -1.79 -19.20
CA PHE A 258 17.50 -2.33 -19.85
C PHE A 258 17.82 -3.59 -20.67
N SER A 259 18.97 -3.64 -21.35
CA SER A 259 19.46 -4.86 -22.00
C SER A 259 19.62 -6.00 -21.00
N ASP A 260 20.15 -5.70 -19.81
CA ASP A 260 20.36 -6.69 -18.75
C ASP A 260 19.03 -7.19 -18.18
N LEU A 261 18.04 -6.30 -18.01
CA LEU A 261 16.69 -6.69 -17.61
C LEU A 261 16.04 -7.62 -18.65
N LEU A 262 16.14 -7.30 -19.94
CA LEU A 262 15.63 -8.17 -21.01
C LEU A 262 16.31 -9.55 -20.98
N GLY A 263 17.63 -9.57 -20.74
CA GLY A 263 18.38 -10.81 -20.48
C GLY A 263 17.79 -11.62 -19.34
N GLN A 264 17.60 -11.02 -18.16
CA GLN A 264 17.03 -11.69 -16.99
C GLN A 264 15.60 -12.17 -17.24
N LEU A 265 14.77 -11.35 -17.89
CA LEU A 265 13.41 -11.74 -18.25
C LEU A 265 13.40 -12.93 -19.21
N SER A 266 14.27 -12.96 -20.22
CA SER A 266 14.34 -14.09 -21.16
C SER A 266 14.69 -15.42 -20.47
N VAL A 267 15.53 -15.37 -19.43
CA VAL A 267 15.96 -16.55 -18.66
C VAL A 267 14.86 -17.03 -17.70
N HIS A 268 14.20 -16.09 -17.01
CA HIS A 268 13.28 -16.40 -15.91
C HIS A 268 11.81 -16.46 -16.30
N LEU A 269 11.39 -15.77 -17.36
CA LEU A 269 9.99 -15.67 -17.74
C LEU A 269 9.52 -16.80 -18.66
N GLN A 270 10.44 -17.57 -19.27
CA GLN A 270 10.20 -18.74 -20.14
C GLN A 270 8.76 -18.84 -20.68
N VAL A 271 8.41 -17.91 -21.58
CA VAL A 271 7.03 -17.62 -22.00
C VAL A 271 6.29 -18.89 -22.49
N ASP A 272 7.01 -19.84 -23.08
CA ASP A 272 6.47 -21.10 -23.60
C ASP A 272 6.14 -22.14 -22.53
N GLN A 273 6.68 -21.96 -21.33
CA GLN A 273 6.43 -22.81 -20.18
C GLN A 273 5.41 -22.18 -19.22
N LEU A 274 4.86 -21.02 -19.58
CA LEU A 274 3.75 -20.42 -18.86
C LEU A 274 2.54 -21.35 -18.99
N SER A 275 2.38 -22.18 -17.99
CA SER A 275 1.21 -23.03 -17.83
C SER A 275 0.31 -22.40 -16.77
N LEU A 276 -0.98 -22.38 -17.08
CA LEU A 276 -2.00 -21.89 -16.15
C LEU A 276 -2.09 -22.88 -14.98
N SER A 277 -1.35 -22.65 -13.90
CA SER A 277 -1.36 -23.55 -12.73
C SER A 277 -2.28 -23.03 -11.61
N ARG A 278 -3.32 -23.83 -11.34
CA ARG A 278 -3.91 -24.20 -10.05
C ARG A 278 -4.25 -23.11 -9.03
N ARG A 279 -5.11 -22.12 -9.35
CA ARG A 279 -6.09 -21.59 -8.38
C ARG A 279 -7.05 -20.61 -9.06
N GLY A 280 -8.29 -21.04 -9.25
CA GLY A 280 -9.39 -20.16 -9.60
C GLY A 280 -9.57 -19.86 -11.09
N LYS A 281 -10.67 -19.16 -11.37
CA LYS A 281 -11.07 -18.72 -12.71
C LYS A 281 -10.32 -17.42 -12.98
N LEU A 282 -9.39 -17.45 -13.94
CA LEU A 282 -8.60 -16.27 -14.32
C LEU A 282 -9.52 -15.17 -14.82
N ARG A 283 -9.17 -13.91 -14.51
CA ARG A 283 -9.87 -12.74 -15.08
C ARG A 283 -9.50 -12.51 -16.55
N TYR A 284 -8.33 -13.00 -16.96
CA TYR A 284 -7.74 -12.79 -18.28
C TYR A 284 -7.23 -14.10 -18.88
N SER A 285 -7.25 -14.19 -20.20
CA SER A 285 -6.60 -15.24 -20.97
C SER A 285 -5.08 -15.06 -20.97
N LEU A 286 -4.33 -16.15 -21.20
CA LEU A 286 -2.87 -16.10 -21.31
C LEU A 286 -2.41 -15.10 -22.37
N ASN A 287 -3.10 -15.05 -23.52
CA ASN A 287 -2.78 -14.13 -24.61
C ASN A 287 -2.96 -12.67 -24.21
N GLU A 288 -3.99 -12.34 -23.40
CA GLU A 288 -4.19 -10.98 -22.89
C GLU A 288 -3.08 -10.57 -21.93
N ILE A 289 -2.68 -11.48 -21.01
CA ILE A 289 -1.57 -11.23 -20.06
C ILE A 289 -0.26 -11.01 -20.82
N VAL A 290 0.05 -11.89 -21.78
CA VAL A 290 1.25 -11.77 -22.62
C VAL A 290 1.21 -10.47 -23.42
N GLY A 291 0.06 -10.16 -24.04
CA GLY A 291 -0.15 -8.91 -24.77
C GLY A 291 0.08 -7.67 -23.91
N GLU A 292 -0.40 -7.66 -22.66
CA GLU A 292 -0.18 -6.55 -21.74
C GLU A 292 1.30 -6.40 -21.36
N VAL A 293 1.99 -7.50 -21.06
CA VAL A 293 3.44 -7.49 -20.77
C VAL A 293 4.23 -6.87 -21.92
N PHE A 294 3.99 -7.33 -23.15
CA PHE A 294 4.66 -6.79 -24.33
C PHE A 294 4.23 -5.35 -24.61
N GLY A 295 2.97 -5.00 -24.33
CA GLY A 295 2.48 -3.62 -24.39
C GLY A 295 3.29 -2.68 -23.50
N LYS A 296 3.52 -3.05 -22.23
CA LYS A 296 4.33 -2.26 -21.28
C LYS A 296 5.78 -2.11 -21.74
N ILE A 297 6.40 -3.19 -22.21
CA ILE A 297 7.78 -3.17 -22.74
C ILE A 297 7.88 -2.28 -23.98
N THR A 298 6.94 -2.44 -24.92
CA THR A 298 6.89 -1.65 -26.16
C THR A 298 6.70 -0.18 -25.87
N GLN A 299 5.77 0.17 -24.98
CA GLN A 299 5.57 1.55 -24.54
C GLN A 299 6.85 2.14 -23.94
N PHE A 300 7.56 1.38 -23.11
CA PHE A 300 8.83 1.81 -22.52
C PHE A 300 9.93 2.05 -23.57
N ILE A 301 9.99 1.20 -24.60
CA ILE A 301 10.91 1.36 -25.73
C ILE A 301 10.58 2.63 -26.51
N VAL A 302 9.31 2.82 -26.89
CA VAL A 302 8.84 3.96 -27.67
C VAL A 302 9.11 5.27 -26.94
N LEU A 303 8.77 5.35 -25.65
CA LEU A 303 9.01 6.56 -24.85
C LEU A 303 10.50 6.86 -24.63
N GLY A 304 11.36 5.84 -24.60
CA GLY A 304 12.80 6.01 -24.44
C GLY A 304 13.58 6.19 -25.76
N GLY A 305 12.89 6.15 -26.90
CA GLY A 305 13.43 6.44 -28.23
C GLY A 305 14.65 5.60 -28.64
N GLU A 306 15.54 6.20 -29.44
CA GLU A 306 16.69 5.52 -30.04
C GLU A 306 17.65 4.92 -29.00
N TYR A 307 17.77 5.51 -27.81
CA TYR A 307 18.60 4.99 -26.74
C TYR A 307 18.12 3.60 -26.26
N ARG A 308 16.81 3.42 -26.08
CA ARG A 308 16.24 2.12 -25.71
C ARG A 308 16.30 1.14 -26.86
N TRP A 309 16.06 1.59 -28.08
CA TRP A 309 16.15 0.74 -29.26
C TRP A 309 17.56 0.15 -29.44
N ARG A 310 18.61 0.94 -29.21
CA ARG A 310 20.00 0.44 -29.23
C ARG A 310 20.25 -0.66 -28.19
N GLN A 311 19.66 -0.55 -27.00
CA GLN A 311 19.76 -1.61 -25.98
C GLN A 311 19.01 -2.87 -26.37
N VAL A 312 17.83 -2.76 -26.99
CA VAL A 312 17.11 -3.90 -27.57
C VAL A 312 17.97 -4.58 -28.64
N GLN A 313 18.52 -3.82 -29.59
CA GLN A 313 19.40 -4.36 -30.63
C GLN A 313 20.64 -5.06 -30.04
N LYS A 314 21.22 -4.50 -28.98
CA LYS A 314 22.35 -5.10 -28.26
C LYS A 314 21.94 -6.46 -27.66
N PHE A 315 20.83 -6.50 -26.93
CA PHE A 315 20.26 -7.73 -26.37
C PHE A 315 20.06 -8.79 -27.46
N LEU A 316 19.39 -8.45 -28.56
CA LEU A 316 19.12 -9.38 -29.67
C LEU A 316 20.40 -9.94 -30.31
N LYS A 317 21.44 -9.11 -30.47
CA LYS A 317 22.74 -9.56 -30.99
C LYS A 317 23.44 -10.52 -30.04
N THR A 318 23.44 -10.23 -28.74
CA THR A 318 24.04 -11.10 -27.72
C THR A 318 23.33 -12.45 -27.65
N SER A 319 22.00 -12.44 -27.75
CA SER A 319 21.18 -13.65 -27.83
C SER A 319 21.48 -14.50 -29.06
N ALA A 320 21.59 -13.89 -30.24
CA ALA A 320 21.92 -14.59 -31.48
C ALA A 320 23.34 -15.21 -31.50
N LEU A 321 24.29 -14.63 -30.76
CA LEU A 321 25.63 -15.16 -30.59
C LEU A 321 25.66 -16.37 -29.64
N SER A 322 24.87 -16.34 -28.55
CA SER A 322 24.72 -17.47 -27.65
C SER A 322 24.08 -18.70 -28.32
N GLU A 323 23.21 -18.50 -29.30
CA GLU A 323 22.62 -19.60 -30.08
C GLU A 323 23.61 -20.22 -31.09
N LYS A 324 24.58 -19.43 -31.58
CA LYS A 324 25.62 -19.93 -32.51
C LYS A 324 26.73 -20.71 -31.82
N SER A 325 27.14 -20.34 -30.59
CA SER A 325 28.17 -21.10 -29.88
C SER A 325 27.68 -22.47 -29.38
N GLY A 326 26.38 -22.62 -29.10
CA GLY A 326 25.79 -23.91 -28.72
C GLY A 326 25.65 -24.91 -29.88
N ALA A 327 25.82 -24.48 -31.12
CA ALA A 327 25.78 -25.35 -32.29
C ALA A 327 27.16 -25.96 -32.64
N ASP A 328 28.26 -25.34 -32.21
CA ASP A 328 29.62 -25.80 -32.51
C ASP A 328 30.21 -26.75 -31.45
N GLU A 329 29.58 -26.92 -30.27
CA GLU A 329 30.05 -27.85 -29.23
C GLU A 329 29.58 -29.30 -29.39
N PHE A 330 28.76 -29.63 -30.39
CA PHE A 330 28.27 -31.01 -30.60
C PHE A 330 29.25 -31.95 -31.33
N MET A 331 30.48 -31.50 -31.61
CA MET A 331 31.51 -32.30 -32.28
C MET A 331 32.86 -32.25 -31.53
N SER A 332 32.89 -32.48 -30.22
CA SER A 332 34.10 -33.04 -29.58
C SER A 332 33.87 -33.60 -28.16
N GLN A 333 33.91 -34.94 -28.08
CA GLN A 333 34.35 -35.80 -26.97
C GLN A 333 33.88 -35.55 -25.51
N GLY A 334 33.12 -36.53 -24.98
CA GLY A 334 33.55 -37.33 -23.82
C GLY A 334 33.31 -36.83 -22.39
N SER A 335 32.42 -37.55 -21.69
CA SER A 335 32.32 -37.78 -20.23
C SER A 335 31.77 -36.69 -19.28
N ASP A 336 30.67 -37.07 -18.61
CA ASP A 336 30.21 -36.79 -17.25
C ASP A 336 30.52 -35.42 -16.59
N ILE A 337 29.47 -34.61 -16.42
CA ILE A 337 28.87 -34.19 -15.14
C ILE A 337 27.65 -33.30 -15.45
N VAL A 338 26.50 -33.65 -14.85
CA VAL A 338 25.22 -32.94 -14.95
C VAL A 338 25.38 -31.49 -14.49
N SER A 339 25.29 -30.55 -15.44
CA SER A 339 25.09 -29.12 -15.21
C SER A 339 23.89 -28.67 -16.04
N SER A 340 22.69 -28.84 -15.47
CA SER A 340 21.43 -28.43 -16.09
C SER A 340 21.21 -26.92 -15.96
N LEU A 341 21.83 -26.15 -16.84
CA LEU A 341 21.42 -24.79 -17.19
C LEU A 341 21.68 -24.62 -18.69
N GLY A 342 20.72 -25.06 -19.49
CA GLY A 342 20.77 -24.93 -20.95
C GLY A 342 20.79 -23.45 -21.38
N PRO A 343 21.29 -23.16 -22.59
CA PRO A 343 21.37 -21.80 -23.11
C PRO A 343 19.97 -21.15 -23.18
N PRO A 344 19.87 -19.82 -22.99
CA PRO A 344 18.60 -19.11 -23.04
C PRO A 344 17.95 -19.33 -24.41
N ARG A 345 16.74 -19.90 -24.42
CA ARG A 345 15.97 -20.12 -25.66
C ARG A 345 15.28 -18.82 -26.04
N VAL A 346 16.01 -17.92 -26.70
CA VAL A 346 15.55 -16.56 -27.04
C VAL A 346 14.53 -16.54 -28.19
N ARG A 347 14.48 -17.61 -28.99
CA ARG A 347 13.54 -17.76 -30.12
C ARG A 347 12.11 -17.34 -29.83
N ASN A 348 11.57 -17.63 -28.65
CA ASN A 348 10.14 -17.41 -28.39
C ASN A 348 9.81 -16.03 -27.80
N PHE A 349 10.78 -15.37 -27.16
CA PHE A 349 10.68 -13.94 -26.82
C PHE A 349 10.76 -13.07 -28.09
N LEU A 350 11.53 -13.54 -29.09
CA LEU A 350 11.70 -12.92 -30.40
C LEU A 350 10.46 -13.00 -31.31
N PHE A 351 9.75 -14.13 -31.35
CA PHE A 351 8.55 -14.29 -32.18
C PHE A 351 7.44 -13.28 -31.84
N CYS A 352 7.40 -12.77 -30.62
CA CYS A 352 6.39 -11.80 -30.18
C CYS A 352 6.71 -10.35 -30.63
N PHE A 353 7.96 -10.02 -30.97
CA PHE A 353 8.32 -8.71 -31.54
C PHE A 353 8.12 -8.63 -33.06
N ASP A 354 7.86 -9.77 -33.71
CA ASP A 354 7.69 -9.88 -35.17
C ASP A 354 6.21 -9.83 -35.60
N VAL A 355 5.33 -9.29 -34.75
CA VAL A 355 3.88 -9.09 -35.04
C VAL A 355 3.56 -7.62 -35.39
N SER A 356 4.56 -6.87 -35.87
CA SER A 356 4.36 -5.50 -36.34
C SER A 356 5.09 -5.28 -37.67
N ARG A 357 4.62 -5.99 -38.69
CA ARG A 357 4.77 -5.60 -40.10
C ARG A 357 3.45 -5.72 -40.82
#